data_AF-A0A232FGX6-F1
#
_entry.id   AF-A0A232FGX6-F1
#
_cell.length_a   1.000
_cell.length_b   1.000
_cell.length_c   1.000
_cell.angle_alpha   90.00
_cell.angle_beta   90.00
_cell.angle_gamma   90.00
#
_symmetry.space_group_name_H-M   'P 1'
#
loop_
_entity.id
_entity.type
_entity.pdbx_description
1 polymer ?
#
loop_
_entity_poly.entity_id
_entity_poly.type
_entity_poly.pdbx_seq_one_letter_code
_entity_poly.pdbx_strand_id
1 'polypeptide(L)'
;MKRSLVVLSFCFLLLQPIVADDESEELKECLQDNGLPTNIYKEVGKGEFEKLKDVPESKIACVIACSFNKRIRSNDFLFTSFVKAVNKDKSLGEDTKKEMLETINRCSKEAKGDNCKFLDCLKITKPPFVNLIITPKDANDKKM
;
A
#
# COMPACT_ATOMS: atom_id res chain seq x y z
N MET A 1 64.16 11.73 7.29
CA MET A 1 62.93 12.55 7.34
C MET A 1 62.21 12.34 6.01
N LYS A 2 60.96 11.92 5.86
CA LYS A 2 59.82 11.70 6.77
C LYS A 2 59.13 10.40 6.34
N ARG A 3 58.94 9.47 7.28
CA ARG A 3 57.84 8.50 7.22
C ARG A 3 56.57 9.30 7.49
N SER A 4 55.55 9.18 6.65
CA SER A 4 54.23 9.73 6.95
C SER A 4 53.19 8.68 6.61
N LEU A 5 52.50 8.26 7.66
CA LEU A 5 51.55 7.17 7.72
C LEU A 5 50.40 7.38 6.72
N VAL A 6 50.03 6.30 6.06
CA VAL A 6 48.70 6.12 5.47
C VAL A 6 47.70 6.09 6.64
N VAL A 7 47.04 7.22 6.88
CA VAL A 7 45.85 7.24 7.73
C VAL A 7 44.65 6.97 6.83
N LEU A 8 44.33 5.68 6.69
CA LEU A 8 43.00 5.20 6.31
C LEU A 8 42.03 5.67 7.40
N SER A 9 41.58 6.92 7.31
CA SER A 9 40.47 7.40 8.13
C SER A 9 39.20 6.88 7.49
N PHE A 10 38.71 5.79 8.07
CA PHE A 10 37.47 5.11 7.78
C PHE A 10 36.35 6.11 7.49
N CYS A 11 35.91 6.14 6.22
CA CYS A 11 34.62 6.64 5.80
C CYS A 11 33.56 5.62 6.28
N PHE A 12 33.41 5.50 7.61
CA PHE A 12 32.34 4.77 8.28
C PHE A 12 31.55 5.82 9.06
N LEU A 13 30.22 5.68 9.08
CA LEU A 13 29.20 6.72 9.27
C LEU A 13 28.91 7.40 7.92
N LEU A 14 27.95 6.97 7.10
CA LEU A 14 26.58 6.58 7.42
C LEU A 14 26.07 5.58 6.37
N LEU A 15 26.27 4.29 6.61
CA LEU A 15 25.42 3.26 6.03
C LEU A 15 24.25 3.08 7.00
N GLN A 16 23.25 3.96 6.88
CA GLN A 16 21.92 3.65 7.40
C GLN A 16 21.10 3.00 6.27
N PRO A 17 20.21 2.05 6.58
CA PRO A 17 19.38 1.42 5.58
C PRO A 17 18.28 2.41 5.16
N ILE A 18 18.51 3.16 4.08
CA ILE A 18 17.63 4.25 3.57
C ILE A 18 16.29 3.73 3.00
N VAL A 19 15.89 2.48 3.26
CA VAL A 19 14.78 1.83 2.53
C VAL A 19 13.54 1.62 3.39
N ALA A 20 13.65 1.66 4.73
CA ALA A 20 12.50 1.41 5.62
C ALA A 20 11.83 2.69 6.16
N ASP A 21 12.58 3.78 6.32
CA ASP A 21 12.01 5.05 6.83
C ASP A 21 11.08 5.71 5.80
N ASP A 22 11.44 5.64 4.51
CA ASP A 22 10.77 6.37 3.42
C ASP A 22 9.30 5.95 3.23
N GLU A 23 9.02 4.64 3.19
CA GLU A 23 7.64 4.14 3.04
C GLU A 23 6.74 4.51 4.24
N SER A 24 7.33 4.63 5.43
CA SER A 24 6.61 5.01 6.63
C SER A 24 6.27 6.50 6.65
N GLU A 25 7.18 7.35 6.14
CA GLU A 25 6.97 8.78 6.03
C GLU A 25 5.96 9.11 4.92
N GLU A 26 6.04 8.47 3.75
CA GLU A 26 5.04 8.63 2.69
C GLU A 26 3.62 8.28 3.17
N LEU A 27 3.48 7.21 3.95
CA LEU A 27 2.18 6.82 4.51
C LEU A 27 1.67 7.84 5.54
N LYS A 28 2.56 8.37 6.40
CA LYS A 28 2.19 9.42 7.37
C LYS A 28 1.79 10.72 6.67
N GLU A 29 2.48 11.12 5.63
CA GLU A 29 2.08 12.26 4.79
C GLU A 29 0.69 12.03 4.19
N CYS A 30 0.45 10.86 3.60
CA CYS A 30 -0.86 10.52 3.04
C CYS A 30 -1.99 10.51 4.09
N LEU A 31 -1.70 10.12 5.34
CA LEU A 31 -2.64 10.24 6.45
C LEU A 31 -2.97 11.70 6.72
N GLN A 32 -1.97 12.57 6.84
CA GLN A 32 -2.16 14.00 7.07
C GLN A 32 -2.92 14.68 5.94
N ASP A 33 -2.56 14.41 4.69
CA ASP A 33 -3.22 14.95 3.49
C ASP A 33 -4.72 14.58 3.45
N ASN A 34 -5.09 13.46 4.07
CA ASN A 34 -6.47 12.99 4.17
C ASN A 34 -7.16 13.37 5.49
N GLY A 35 -6.52 14.17 6.35
CA GLY A 35 -7.07 14.64 7.61
C GLY A 35 -7.14 13.56 8.69
N LEU A 36 -6.26 12.57 8.64
CA LEU A 36 -6.15 11.48 9.60
C LEU A 36 -4.92 11.64 10.49
N PRO A 37 -4.97 11.13 11.73
CA PRO A 37 -3.83 11.22 12.64
C PRO A 37 -2.69 10.31 12.14
N THR A 38 -1.45 10.75 12.26
CA THR A 38 -0.29 9.97 11.78
C THR A 38 0.00 8.73 12.63
N ASN A 39 -0.51 8.66 13.86
CA ASN A 39 -0.25 7.56 14.78
C ASN A 39 -0.87 6.23 14.33
N ILE A 40 -1.83 6.22 13.40
CA ILE A 40 -2.46 5.00 12.85
C ILE A 40 -1.70 4.39 11.65
N TYR A 41 -0.51 4.92 11.31
CA TYR A 41 0.26 4.46 10.15
C TYR A 41 0.61 2.97 10.20
N LYS A 42 0.82 2.41 11.40
CA LYS A 42 1.16 0.98 11.55
C LYS A 42 -0.03 0.10 11.20
N GLU A 43 -1.22 0.45 11.69
CA GLU A 43 -2.45 -0.28 11.46
C GLU A 43 -2.81 -0.26 9.97
N VAL A 44 -2.71 0.91 9.33
CA VAL A 44 -2.94 1.04 7.88
C VAL A 44 -1.89 0.27 7.09
N GLY A 45 -0.60 0.43 7.42
CA GLY A 45 0.49 -0.24 6.72
C GLY A 45 0.48 -1.77 6.82
N LYS A 46 -0.06 -2.31 7.92
CA LYS A 46 -0.24 -3.75 8.15
C LYS A 46 -1.58 -4.30 7.68
N GLY A 47 -2.48 -3.44 7.21
CA GLY A 47 -3.84 -3.84 6.85
C GLY A 47 -4.70 -4.29 8.04
N GLU A 48 -4.41 -3.84 9.25
CA GLU A 48 -5.18 -4.13 10.48
C GLU A 48 -6.41 -3.21 10.58
N PHE A 49 -7.20 -3.13 9.50
CA PHE A 49 -8.33 -2.21 9.36
C PHE A 49 -9.43 -2.45 10.41
N GLU A 50 -9.50 -3.65 10.99
CA GLU A 50 -10.38 -3.96 12.11
C GLU A 50 -10.08 -3.16 13.38
N LYS A 51 -8.88 -2.58 13.51
CA LYS A 51 -8.49 -1.69 14.61
C LYS A 51 -8.86 -0.23 14.34
N LEU A 52 -9.33 0.09 13.13
CA LEU A 52 -9.62 1.44 12.65
C LEU A 52 -11.13 1.68 12.45
N LYS A 53 -11.98 1.05 13.26
CA LYS A 53 -13.46 1.07 13.09
C LYS A 53 -14.07 2.48 13.13
N ASP A 54 -13.43 3.40 13.84
CA ASP A 54 -13.90 4.79 13.98
C ASP A 54 -13.42 5.69 12.83
N VAL A 55 -12.57 5.17 11.94
CA VAL A 55 -12.09 5.90 10.77
C VAL A 55 -13.00 5.59 9.58
N PRO A 56 -13.49 6.61 8.84
CA PRO A 56 -14.27 6.37 7.64
C PRO A 56 -13.49 5.52 6.62
N GLU A 57 -14.12 4.46 6.13
CA GLU A 57 -13.51 3.55 5.14
C GLU A 57 -13.00 4.29 3.90
N SER A 58 -13.78 5.26 3.42
CA SER A 58 -13.42 6.11 2.28
C SER A 58 -12.14 6.92 2.51
N LYS A 59 -11.86 7.32 3.76
CA LYS A 59 -10.62 8.02 4.11
C LYS A 59 -9.42 7.07 4.06
N ILE A 60 -9.56 5.85 4.57
CA ILE A 60 -8.51 4.83 4.46
C ILE A 60 -8.26 4.46 2.99
N ALA A 61 -9.31 4.33 2.18
CA ALA A 61 -9.18 4.11 0.73
C ALA A 61 -8.39 5.22 0.05
N CYS A 62 -8.65 6.49 0.37
CA CYS A 62 -7.87 7.62 -0.15
C CYS A 62 -6.41 7.62 0.33
N VAL A 63 -6.13 7.20 1.56
CA VAL A 63 -4.75 7.06 2.05
C VAL A 63 -3.99 6.01 1.24
N ILE A 64 -4.59 4.84 1.02
CA ILE A 64 -3.97 3.78 0.21
C ILE A 64 -3.73 4.27 -1.23
N ALA A 65 -4.70 4.97 -1.82
CA ALA A 65 -4.55 5.57 -3.14
C ALA A 65 -3.42 6.60 -3.18
N CYS A 66 -3.32 7.46 -2.16
CA CYS A 66 -2.23 8.43 -2.04
C CYS A 66 -0.86 7.74 -1.97
N SER A 67 -0.71 6.72 -1.12
CA SER A 67 0.55 5.99 -0.98
C SER A 67 0.94 5.28 -2.27
N PHE A 68 -0.03 4.76 -3.02
CA PHE A 68 0.22 4.17 -4.33
C PHE A 68 0.70 5.23 -5.34
N ASN A 69 0.02 6.38 -5.41
CA ASN A 69 0.37 7.47 -6.32
C ASN A 69 1.74 8.10 -6.02
N LYS A 70 2.19 8.09 -4.76
CA LYS A 70 3.54 8.56 -4.39
C LYS A 70 4.63 7.57 -4.82
N ARG A 71 4.42 6.27 -4.59
CA ARG A 71 5.40 5.23 -4.94
C ARG A 71 5.56 5.02 -6.45
N ILE A 72 4.45 5.07 -7.18
CA ILE A 72 4.48 4.93 -8.63
C ILE A 72 4.61 6.33 -9.24
N ARG A 73 5.78 6.66 -9.79
CA ARG A 73 6.05 7.94 -10.48
C ARG A 73 5.25 8.14 -11.79
N SER A 74 4.23 7.32 -12.05
CA SER A 74 3.27 7.46 -13.14
C SER A 74 1.86 7.54 -12.57
N ASN A 75 0.96 8.24 -13.28
CA ASN A 75 -0.48 8.25 -13.00
C ASN A 75 -1.13 6.89 -13.33
N ASP A 76 -0.44 5.78 -13.07
CA ASP A 76 -0.94 4.45 -13.39
C ASP A 76 -2.17 4.17 -12.54
N PHE A 77 -3.20 3.68 -13.21
CA PHE A 77 -4.48 3.42 -12.58
C PHE A 77 -4.47 2.03 -11.95
N LEU A 78 -4.83 1.94 -10.65
CA LEU A 78 -4.81 0.71 -9.86
C LEU A 78 -5.59 -0.45 -10.49
N PHE A 79 -6.59 -0.12 -11.30
CA PHE A 79 -7.37 -1.07 -12.09
C PHE A 79 -6.51 -2.13 -12.80
N THR A 80 -5.49 -1.72 -13.56
CA THR A 80 -4.68 -2.66 -14.36
C THR A 80 -3.93 -3.63 -13.44
N SER A 81 -3.40 -3.14 -12.33
CA SER A 81 -2.74 -3.95 -11.31
C SER A 81 -3.70 -4.95 -10.66
N PHE A 82 -4.92 -4.53 -10.34
CA PHE A 82 -5.91 -5.38 -9.68
C PHE A 82 -6.46 -6.46 -10.62
N VAL A 83 -6.75 -6.11 -11.88
CA VAL A 83 -7.13 -7.10 -12.92
C VAL A 83 -6.03 -8.16 -13.08
N LYS A 84 -4.76 -7.75 -13.09
CA LYS A 84 -3.62 -8.67 -13.18
C LYS A 84 -3.49 -9.55 -11.93
N ALA A 85 -3.68 -8.98 -10.74
CA ALA A 85 -3.63 -9.72 -9.47
C ALA A 85 -4.71 -10.81 -9.42
N VAL A 86 -5.97 -10.44 -9.65
CA VAL A 86 -7.11 -11.38 -9.67
C VAL A 86 -6.92 -12.46 -10.74
N ASN A 87 -6.41 -12.10 -11.93
CA ASN A 87 -6.17 -13.08 -12.98
C ASN A 87 -5.08 -14.11 -12.64
N LYS A 88 -4.07 -13.71 -11.85
CA LYS A 88 -2.94 -14.56 -11.46
C LYS A 88 -3.20 -15.39 -10.20
N ASP A 89 -4.15 -14.99 -9.37
CA ASP A 89 -4.47 -15.71 -8.14
C ASP A 89 -5.13 -17.05 -8.48
N LYS A 90 -4.42 -18.14 -8.15
CA LYS A 90 -4.88 -19.52 -8.36
C LYS A 90 -5.73 -20.05 -7.20
N SER A 91 -5.78 -19.32 -6.08
CA SER A 91 -6.58 -19.70 -4.91
C SER A 91 -8.04 -19.26 -5.01
N LEU A 92 -8.34 -18.30 -5.89
CA LEU A 92 -9.71 -17.86 -6.18
C LEU A 92 -10.44 -18.88 -7.05
N GLY A 93 -11.65 -19.26 -6.64
CA GLY A 93 -12.57 -20.01 -7.49
C GLY A 93 -13.03 -19.16 -8.69
N GLU A 94 -13.48 -19.82 -9.76
CA GLU A 94 -13.88 -19.15 -11.01
C GLU A 94 -15.00 -18.11 -10.79
N ASP A 95 -16.01 -18.45 -9.98
CA ASP A 95 -17.12 -17.53 -9.69
C ASP A 95 -16.66 -16.30 -8.93
N THR A 96 -15.84 -16.47 -7.88
CA THR A 96 -15.27 -15.35 -7.11
C THR A 96 -14.41 -14.46 -8.01
N LYS A 97 -13.59 -15.08 -8.86
CA LYS A 97 -12.74 -14.37 -9.82
C LYS A 97 -13.58 -13.53 -10.77
N LYS A 98 -14.66 -14.10 -11.31
CA LYS A 98 -15.59 -13.40 -12.20
C LYS A 98 -16.25 -12.21 -11.49
N GLU A 99 -16.79 -12.41 -10.29
CA GLU A 99 -17.43 -11.35 -9.50
C GLU A 99 -16.47 -10.20 -9.17
N MET A 100 -15.24 -10.54 -8.78
CA MET A 100 -14.20 -9.53 -8.51
C MET A 100 -13.87 -8.72 -9.75
N LEU A 101 -13.68 -9.36 -10.91
CA LEU A 101 -13.38 -8.68 -12.17
C LEU A 101 -14.54 -7.80 -12.65
N GLU A 102 -15.78 -8.26 -12.52
CA GLU A 102 -16.98 -7.47 -12.85
C GLU A 102 -17.06 -6.21 -11.97
N THR A 103 -16.81 -6.36 -10.67
CA THR A 103 -16.81 -5.27 -9.71
C THR A 103 -15.68 -4.27 -9.98
N ILE A 104 -14.46 -4.75 -10.25
CA ILE A 104 -13.31 -3.93 -10.64
C ILE A 104 -13.61 -3.12 -11.91
N ASN A 105 -14.21 -3.73 -12.92
CA ASN A 105 -14.57 -3.03 -14.16
C ASN A 105 -15.65 -1.97 -13.92
N ARG A 106 -16.66 -2.26 -13.10
CA ARG A 106 -17.72 -1.30 -12.75
C ARG A 106 -17.14 -0.09 -12.00
N CYS A 107 -16.39 -0.33 -10.93
CA CYS A 107 -15.80 0.73 -10.11
C CYS A 107 -14.79 1.59 -10.89
N SER A 108 -14.05 0.98 -11.83
CA SER A 108 -13.14 1.71 -12.73
C SER A 108 -13.87 2.77 -13.55
N LYS A 109 -15.03 2.42 -14.12
CA LYS A 109 -15.86 3.36 -14.90
C LYS A 109 -16.44 4.49 -14.04
N GLU A 110 -16.90 4.16 -12.84
CA GLU A 110 -17.44 5.14 -11.88
C GLU A 110 -16.36 6.12 -11.41
N ALA A 111 -15.15 5.61 -11.17
CA ALA A 111 -14.02 6.39 -10.66
C ALA A 111 -13.41 7.35 -11.68
N LYS A 112 -13.55 7.09 -12.99
CA LYS A 112 -13.01 7.93 -14.08
C LYS A 112 -11.51 8.25 -13.89
N GLY A 113 -10.73 7.26 -13.48
CA GLY A 113 -9.28 7.37 -13.25
C GLY A 113 -8.87 7.85 -11.85
N ASP A 114 -9.80 8.19 -10.97
CA ASP A 114 -9.53 8.57 -9.58
C ASP A 114 -9.29 7.32 -8.71
N ASN A 115 -8.04 7.08 -8.31
CA ASN A 115 -7.67 5.92 -7.49
C ASN A 115 -8.38 5.91 -6.12
N CYS A 116 -8.68 7.06 -5.50
CA CYS A 116 -9.43 7.03 -4.24
C CYS A 116 -10.87 6.56 -4.48
N LYS A 117 -11.58 7.14 -5.45
CA LYS A 117 -12.97 6.72 -5.77
C LYS A 117 -13.03 5.27 -6.21
N PHE A 118 -12.02 4.80 -6.94
CA PHE A 118 -11.91 3.41 -7.34
C PHE A 118 -11.82 2.48 -6.13
N LEU A 119 -10.91 2.77 -5.19
CA LEU A 119 -10.72 1.94 -3.99
C LEU A 119 -11.89 2.01 -3.02
N ASP A 120 -12.54 3.18 -2.88
CA ASP A 120 -13.74 3.36 -2.08
C ASP A 120 -14.91 2.54 -2.65
N CYS A 121 -15.13 2.60 -3.97
CA CYS A 121 -16.15 1.80 -4.65
C CYS A 121 -15.94 0.28 -4.46
N LEU A 122 -14.69 -0.17 -4.46
CA LEU A 122 -14.34 -1.58 -4.20
C LEU A 122 -14.56 -2.00 -2.75
N LYS A 123 -14.66 -1.04 -1.82
CA LYS A 123 -14.56 -1.29 -0.37
C LYS A 123 -13.25 -2.01 -0.03
N ILE A 124 -12.13 -1.41 -0.43
CA ILE A 124 -10.81 -2.06 -0.46
C ILE A 124 -10.35 -2.65 0.89
N THR A 125 -10.87 -2.18 2.01
CA THR A 125 -10.54 -2.67 3.36
C THR A 125 -11.31 -3.94 3.76
N LYS A 126 -12.19 -4.45 2.89
CA LYS A 126 -13.04 -5.62 3.14
C LYS A 126 -12.76 -6.79 2.18
N PRO A 127 -13.01 -8.03 2.60
CA PRO A 127 -12.99 -9.17 1.69
C PRO A 127 -13.98 -8.99 0.52
N PRO A 128 -13.67 -9.51 -0.68
CA PRO A 128 -12.41 -10.19 -1.04
C PRO A 128 -11.27 -9.24 -1.41
N PHE A 129 -11.53 -7.94 -1.56
CA PHE A 129 -10.57 -6.97 -2.13
C PHE A 129 -9.42 -6.60 -1.21
N VAL A 130 -9.58 -6.72 0.10
CA VAL A 130 -8.51 -6.46 1.08
C VAL A 130 -7.26 -7.31 0.84
N ASN A 131 -7.43 -8.50 0.28
CA ASN A 131 -6.31 -9.39 -0.06
C ASN A 131 -5.47 -8.88 -1.25
N LEU A 132 -5.96 -7.87 -2.00
CA LEU A 132 -5.21 -7.25 -3.08
C LEU A 132 -4.17 -6.24 -2.58
N ILE A 133 -4.30 -5.78 -1.33
CA ILE A 133 -3.44 -4.76 -0.73
C ILE A 133 -2.64 -5.28 0.48
N ILE A 134 -3.06 -6.41 1.08
CA ILE A 134 -2.30 -7.12 2.11
C ILE A 134 -1.48 -8.20 1.40
N THR A 135 -0.15 -8.09 1.40
CA THR A 135 0.68 -9.11 0.76
C THR A 135 0.86 -10.33 1.68
N PRO A 136 1.13 -11.54 1.14
CA PRO A 136 1.33 -12.75 1.95
C PRO A 136 2.51 -12.71 2.94
N LYS A 137 3.41 -11.71 2.88
CA LYS A 137 4.40 -11.51 3.94
C LYS A 137 3.73 -11.20 5.28
N ASP A 138 2.60 -10.50 5.26
CA ASP A 138 1.83 -10.14 6.45
C ASP A 138 0.83 -11.24 6.89
N ALA A 139 0.53 -12.20 6.00
CA ALA A 139 -0.37 -13.32 6.29
C ALA A 139 0.34 -14.53 6.92
N ASN A 140 1.64 -14.72 6.69
CA ASN A 140 2.43 -15.80 7.30
C ASN A 140 2.82 -15.54 8.76
N ASP A 141 2.73 -14.30 9.25
CA ASP A 141 2.95 -13.97 10.66
C ASP A 141 1.75 -14.30 11.57
N LYS A 142 0.59 -14.64 11.00
CA LYS A 142 -0.57 -15.16 11.77
C LYS A 142 -0.58 -16.68 11.90
N LYS A 143 0.49 -17.37 11.50
CA LYS A 143 0.62 -18.82 11.62
C LYS A 143 2.01 -19.26 12.13
N MET A 144 2.40 -18.76 13.30
CA MET A 144 3.31 -19.44 14.23
C MET A 144 2.78 -19.30 15.65
#